data_AF-A0A967PF22-F1
#
_entry.id   AF-A0A967PF22-F1
#
_cell.length_a   1.000
_cell.length_b   1.000
_cell.length_c   1.000
_cell.angle_alpha   90.00
_cell.angle_beta   90.00
_cell.angle_gamma   90.00
#
_symmetry.space_group_name_H-M   'P 1'
#
loop_
_entity.id
_entity.type
_entity.pdbx_description
1 polymer ?
#
loop_
_entity_poly.entity_id
_entity_poly.type
_entity_poly.pdbx_seq_one_letter_code
_entity_poly.pdbx_strand_id
1 'polypeptide(L)'
;SLAEHGIHVVGWDDLDEAERKHLSEMFTDEIYPVLTPLAVDPAHPFPYISNLSLNLAARVRSPGTQEERFARIKVPPVLPRFLTTVEDRLVPVEQVIGAHLDSLFPGREVIDSHV
;
A
#
# COMPACT_ATOMS: atom_id res chain seq x y z
N SER A 1 -4.08 -13.60 -24.48
CA SER A 1 -3.97 -12.95 -23.16
C SER A 1 -2.54 -13.06 -22.61
N LEU A 2 -2.12 -12.23 -21.65
CA LEU A 2 -0.82 -12.39 -20.95
C LEU A 2 -0.72 -13.76 -20.25
N ALA A 3 -1.83 -14.23 -19.68
CA ALA A 3 -1.92 -15.52 -19.01
C ALA A 3 -1.63 -16.70 -19.96
N GLU A 4 -1.98 -16.60 -21.24
CA GLU A 4 -1.66 -17.64 -22.25
C GLU A 4 -0.16 -17.75 -22.52
N HIS A 5 0.62 -16.76 -22.10
CA HIS A 5 2.08 -16.71 -22.21
C HIS A 5 2.76 -16.92 -20.84
N GLY A 6 2.03 -17.41 -19.84
CA GLY A 6 2.55 -17.70 -18.49
C GLY A 6 2.75 -16.46 -17.60
N ILE A 7 2.25 -15.28 -18.00
CA ILE A 7 2.35 -14.07 -17.20
C ILE A 7 1.03 -13.88 -16.45
N HIS A 8 1.07 -14.03 -15.12
CA HIS A 8 -0.08 -13.94 -14.25
C HIS A 8 0.02 -12.67 -13.39
N VAL A 9 -0.79 -11.66 -13.73
CA VAL A 9 -1.01 -10.50 -12.84
C VAL A 9 -2.23 -10.82 -11.99
N VAL A 10 -2.06 -10.87 -10.67
CA VAL A 10 -3.08 -11.30 -9.71
C VAL A 10 -3.27 -10.28 -8.60
N GLY A 11 -4.42 -10.32 -7.94
CA GLY A 11 -4.67 -9.50 -6.76
C GLY A 11 -4.10 -10.12 -5.48
N TRP A 12 -3.94 -9.31 -4.44
CA TRP A 12 -3.54 -9.76 -3.10
C TRP A 12 -4.50 -10.84 -2.56
N ASP A 13 -5.80 -10.67 -2.80
CA ASP A 13 -6.83 -11.60 -2.32
C ASP A 13 -6.77 -12.97 -3.02
N ASP A 14 -6.13 -13.06 -4.20
CA ASP A 14 -5.94 -14.29 -4.98
C ASP A 14 -4.66 -15.05 -4.58
N LEU A 15 -3.90 -14.53 -3.62
CA LEU A 15 -2.67 -15.15 -3.12
C LEU A 15 -2.93 -16.23 -2.09
N ASP A 16 -2.14 -17.30 -2.16
CA ASP A 16 -2.09 -18.31 -1.11
C ASP A 16 -1.28 -17.84 0.11
N GLU A 17 -1.21 -18.68 1.14
CA GLU A 17 -0.52 -18.34 2.39
C GLU A 17 1.00 -18.17 2.21
N ALA A 18 1.63 -18.96 1.33
CA ALA A 18 3.08 -18.92 1.11
C ALA A 18 3.46 -17.63 0.38
N GLU A 19 2.69 -17.24 -0.62
CA GLU A 19 2.90 -16.00 -1.37
C GLU A 19 2.61 -14.76 -0.53
N ARG A 20 1.53 -14.77 0.26
CA ARG A 20 1.23 -13.68 1.21
C ARG A 20 2.37 -13.51 2.20
N LYS A 21 2.84 -14.61 2.79
CA LYS A 21 3.97 -14.58 3.73
C LYS A 21 5.22 -13.97 3.09
N HIS A 22 5.58 -14.44 1.89
CA HIS A 22 6.74 -13.92 1.17
C HIS A 22 6.65 -12.41 0.92
N LEU A 23 5.50 -11.93 0.42
CA LEU A 23 5.30 -10.51 0.14
C LEU A 23 5.17 -9.67 1.42
N SER A 24 4.68 -10.24 2.53
CA SER A 24 4.67 -9.59 3.85
C SER A 24 6.09 -9.42 4.43
N GLU A 25 6.97 -10.40 4.25
CA GLU A 25 8.39 -10.30 4.62
C GLU A 25 9.07 -9.20 3.79
N MET A 26 8.90 -9.24 2.47
CA MET A 26 9.38 -8.18 1.56
C MET A 26 8.82 -6.80 1.93
N PHE A 27 7.54 -6.72 2.29
CA PHE A 27 6.92 -5.48 2.74
C PHE A 27 7.66 -4.93 3.96
N THR A 28 7.90 -5.76 4.96
CA THR A 28 8.52 -5.34 6.22
C THR A 28 9.95 -4.90 6.03
N ASP A 29 10.73 -5.67 5.27
CA ASP A 29 12.18 -5.50 5.18
C ASP A 29 12.60 -4.46 4.13
N GLU A 30 11.84 -4.32 3.04
CA GLU A 30 12.24 -3.51 1.88
C GLU A 30 11.30 -2.33 1.60
N ILE A 31 9.99 -2.54 1.72
CA ILE A 31 8.99 -1.54 1.29
C ILE A 31 8.68 -0.54 2.40
N TYR A 32 8.33 -1.02 3.60
CA TYR A 32 7.94 -0.20 4.74
C TYR A 32 8.97 0.89 5.08
N PRO A 33 10.30 0.63 5.11
CA PRO A 33 11.29 1.63 5.47
C PRO A 33 11.36 2.84 4.52
N VAL A 34 10.86 2.70 3.28
CA VAL A 34 10.89 3.76 2.26
C VAL A 34 9.54 4.45 2.07
N LEU A 35 8.49 4.01 2.76
CA LEU A 35 7.18 4.68 2.71
C LEU A 35 7.19 5.94 3.58
N THR A 36 6.50 6.98 3.11
CA THR A 36 6.37 8.24 3.83
C THR A 36 4.89 8.63 3.93
N PRO A 37 4.16 8.13 4.95
CA PRO A 37 2.79 8.54 5.22
C PRO A 37 2.74 10.02 5.63
N LEU A 38 1.78 10.75 5.06
CA LEU A 38 1.52 12.15 5.37
C LEU A 38 0.05 12.34 5.73
N ALA A 39 -0.22 12.63 7.00
CA ALA A 39 -1.55 13.04 7.43
C ALA A 39 -1.88 14.44 6.88
N VAL A 40 -3.07 14.59 6.32
CA VAL A 40 -3.61 15.87 5.84
C VAL A 40 -4.54 16.43 6.91
N ASP A 41 -4.28 17.67 7.29
CA ASP A 41 -5.09 18.43 8.23
C ASP A 41 -5.80 19.58 7.48
N PRO A 42 -7.13 19.75 7.62
CA PRO A 42 -7.87 20.86 7.02
C PRO A 42 -7.30 22.25 7.30
N ALA A 43 -6.56 22.44 8.39
CA ALA A 43 -5.95 23.72 8.75
C ALA A 43 -4.74 24.11 7.87
N HIS A 44 -4.27 23.22 6.99
CA HIS A 44 -3.11 23.45 6.13
C HIS A 44 -3.46 23.21 4.64
N PRO A 45 -2.82 23.95 3.71
CA PRO A 45 -3.04 23.74 2.28
C PRO A 45 -2.65 22.31 1.89
N PHE A 46 -3.44 21.71 0.99
CA PHE A 46 -3.20 20.36 0.52
C PHE A 46 -1.77 20.23 -0.05
N PRO A 47 -1.02 19.18 0.33
CA PRO A 47 0.38 19.04 -0.08
C PRO A 47 0.51 18.90 -1.59
N TYR A 48 1.56 19.48 -2.16
CA TYR A 48 1.89 19.28 -3.57
C TYR A 48 1.99 17.78 -3.90
N ILE A 49 1.34 17.36 -4.99
CA ILE A 49 1.41 16.00 -5.51
C ILE A 49 2.39 16.01 -6.68
N SER A 50 3.42 15.17 -6.60
CA SER A 50 4.32 14.94 -7.74
C SER A 50 3.52 14.37 -8.92
N ASN A 51 3.70 14.93 -10.11
CA ASN A 51 3.10 14.36 -11.32
C ASN A 51 3.54 12.90 -11.53
N LEU A 52 2.66 12.10 -12.13
CA LEU A 52 2.93 10.69 -12.49
C LEU A 52 3.41 9.82 -11.32
N SER A 53 2.99 10.13 -10.09
CA SER A 53 3.31 9.33 -8.91
C SER A 53 2.12 8.47 -8.47
N LEU A 54 2.41 7.24 -8.08
CA LEU A 54 1.44 6.36 -7.40
C LEU A 54 1.29 6.84 -5.95
N ASN A 55 0.06 7.06 -5.52
CA ASN A 55 -0.27 7.47 -4.17
C ASN A 55 -1.42 6.61 -3.68
N LEU A 56 -1.39 6.22 -2.41
CA LEU A 56 -2.53 5.65 -1.73
C LEU A 56 -3.15 6.72 -0.83
N ALA A 57 -4.47 6.72 -0.77
CA ALA A 57 -5.27 7.48 0.14
C ALA A 57 -5.79 6.54 1.24
N ALA A 58 -5.70 6.93 2.50
CA ALA A 58 -6.26 6.17 3.61
C ALA A 58 -7.04 7.10 4.55
N ARG A 59 -8.18 6.64 5.06
CA ARG A 59 -8.90 7.31 6.14
C ARG A 59 -8.57 6.60 7.45
N VAL A 60 -8.03 7.36 8.40
CA VAL A 60 -7.59 6.83 9.69
C VAL A 60 -8.30 7.50 10.84
N ARG A 61 -8.70 6.73 11.85
CA ARG A 61 -9.40 7.21 13.05
C ARG A 61 -8.52 7.08 14.28
N SER A 62 -8.53 8.11 15.13
CA SER A 62 -7.86 8.03 16.43
C SER A 62 -8.67 7.13 17.39
N PRO A 63 -8.04 6.22 18.16
CA PRO A 63 -8.76 5.34 19.06
C PRO A 63 -9.57 6.13 20.08
N GLY A 64 -10.82 5.71 20.32
CA GLY A 64 -11.70 6.34 21.30
C GLY A 64 -12.31 7.68 20.85
N THR A 65 -12.07 8.14 19.62
CA THR A 65 -12.73 9.33 19.05
C THR A 65 -13.46 9.00 17.75
N GLN A 66 -14.33 9.90 17.31
CA GLN A 66 -14.93 9.89 15.96
C GLN A 66 -14.13 10.76 14.98
N GLU A 67 -12.94 11.22 15.38
CA GLU A 67 -12.12 12.09 14.55
C GLU A 67 -11.39 11.26 13.49
N GLU A 68 -11.79 11.47 12.24
CA GLU A 68 -11.18 10.85 11.08
C GLU A 68 -10.23 11.83 10.39
N ARG A 69 -9.09 11.32 9.94
CA ARG A 69 -8.10 12.08 9.19
C ARG A 69 -7.78 11.36 7.90
N PHE A 70 -7.53 12.16 6.87
CA PHE A 70 -7.00 11.66 5.61
C PHE A 70 -5.48 11.52 5.73
N ALA A 71 -4.95 10.41 5.23
CA ALA A 71 -3.52 10.20 5.09
C ALA A 71 -3.20 9.83 3.64
N ARG A 72 -2.12 10.42 3.13
CA ARG A 72 -1.57 10.11 1.82
C ARG A 72 -0.28 9.31 2.00
N ILE A 73 -0.16 8.21 1.28
CA ILE A 73 1.05 7.41 1.21
C ILE A 73 1.60 7.56 -0.21
N LYS A 74 2.71 8.26 -0.38
CA LYS A 74 3.39 8.33 -1.68
C LYS A 74 4.22 7.05 -1.85
N VAL A 75 4.04 6.35 -2.97
CA VAL A 75 4.86 5.18 -3.33
C VAL A 75 6.13 5.68 -4.04
N PRO A 76 7.34 5.46 -3.48
CA PRO A 76 8.58 5.85 -4.14
C PRO A 76 8.77 5.14 -5.49
N PRO A 77 9.22 5.83 -6.55
CA PRO A 77 9.40 5.23 -7.88
C PRO A 77 10.57 4.23 -7.94
N VAL A 78 11.39 4.14 -6.88
CA VAL A 78 12.43 3.11 -6.75
C VAL A 78 11.83 1.73 -6.48
N LEU A 79 10.63 1.67 -5.92
CA LEU A 79 9.91 0.41 -5.77
C LEU A 79 9.42 -0.08 -7.14
N PRO A 80 9.50 -1.39 -7.41
CA PRO A 80 8.98 -1.94 -8.65
C PRO A 80 7.46 -1.78 -8.72
N ARG A 81 6.92 -1.64 -9.94
CA ARG A 81 5.47 -1.52 -10.16
C ARG A 81 4.72 -2.80 -9.79
N PHE A 82 5.38 -3.94 -9.99
CA PHE A 82 4.88 -5.28 -9.67
C PHE A 82 5.92 -6.00 -8.83
N LEU A 83 5.45 -6.73 -7.83
CA LEU A 83 6.24 -7.63 -6.99
C LEU A 83 6.00 -9.06 -7.45
N THR A 84 7.05 -9.88 -7.44
CA THR A 84 6.98 -11.28 -7.85
C THR A 84 6.76 -12.16 -6.63
N THR A 85 5.80 -13.08 -6.69
CA THR A 85 5.53 -14.06 -5.63
C THR A 85 6.49 -15.26 -5.75
N VAL A 86 6.45 -16.19 -4.79
CA VAL A 86 7.21 -17.44 -4.85
C VAL A 86 6.77 -18.37 -5.98
N GLU A 87 5.61 -18.13 -6.58
CA GLU A 87 5.04 -18.87 -7.72
C GLU A 87 5.16 -18.09 -9.05
N ASP A 88 6.10 -17.13 -9.13
CA ASP A 88 6.35 -16.28 -10.30
C ASP A 88 5.13 -15.45 -10.78
N ARG A 89 4.16 -15.19 -9.88
CA ARG A 89 3.00 -14.32 -10.16
C ARG A 89 3.32 -12.88 -9.81
N LEU A 90 2.73 -11.94 -10.55
CA LEU A 90 2.96 -10.50 -10.40
C LEU A 90 1.82 -9.84 -9.63
N VAL A 91 2.16 -9.10 -8.58
CA VAL A 91 1.20 -8.39 -7.73
C VAL A 91 1.49 -6.89 -7.77
N PRO A 92 0.51 -6.01 -8.03
CA PRO A 92 0.70 -4.57 -7.97
C PRO A 92 1.18 -4.12 -6.58
N VAL A 93 2.23 -3.30 -6.52
CA VAL A 93 2.85 -2.86 -5.25
C VAL A 93 1.87 -2.18 -4.29
N GLU A 94 0.92 -1.41 -4.81
CA GLU A 94 -0.14 -0.76 -4.02
C GLU A 94 -1.04 -1.74 -3.29
N GLN A 95 -1.23 -2.97 -3.80
CA GLN A 95 -2.06 -3.96 -3.12
C GLN A 95 -1.33 -4.57 -1.93
N VAL A 96 -0.01 -4.80 -2.06
CA VAL A 96 0.83 -5.22 -0.93
C VAL A 96 0.91 -4.12 0.13
N ILE A 97 1.08 -2.86 -0.27
CA ILE A 97 1.04 -1.72 0.67
C ILE A 97 -0.34 -1.63 1.33
N GLY A 98 -1.41 -1.73 0.54
CA GLY A 98 -2.80 -1.70 0.99
C GLY A 98 -3.10 -2.74 2.06
N ALA A 99 -2.66 -3.98 1.84
CA ALA A 99 -2.82 -5.09 2.78
C ALA A 99 -2.11 -4.91 4.13
N HIS A 100 -1.15 -3.99 4.21
CA HIS A 100 -0.36 -3.72 5.41
C HIS A 100 -0.53 -2.28 5.92
N LEU A 101 -1.57 -1.55 5.51
CA LEU A 101 -1.75 -0.15 5.87
C LEU A 101 -1.75 0.09 7.38
N ASP A 102 -2.26 -0.85 8.17
CA ASP A 102 -2.27 -0.75 9.64
C ASP A 102 -0.86 -0.55 10.23
N SER A 103 0.17 -1.13 9.60
CA SER A 103 1.56 -0.96 10.04
C SER A 103 2.05 0.48 9.91
N LEU A 104 1.51 1.26 8.96
CA LEU A 104 1.87 2.66 8.70
C LEU A 104 1.21 3.63 9.68
N PHE A 105 0.19 3.19 10.43
CA PHE A 105 -0.59 4.04 11.33
C PHE A 105 -0.70 3.45 12.74
N PRO A 106 0.42 3.27 13.45
CA PRO A 106 0.42 2.66 14.77
C PRO A 106 -0.48 3.43 15.74
N GLY A 107 -1.37 2.70 16.41
CA GLY A 107 -2.33 3.26 17.34
C GLY A 107 -3.45 4.07 16.67
N ARG A 108 -3.76 3.82 15.39
CA ARG A 108 -4.94 4.32 14.69
C ARG A 108 -5.67 3.17 14.00
N GLU A 109 -6.96 3.35 13.77
CA GLU A 109 -7.79 2.41 13.01
C GLU A 109 -7.82 2.86 11.54
N VAL A 110 -7.48 1.98 10.60
CA VAL A 110 -7.67 2.23 9.16
C VAL A 110 -9.11 1.89 8.79
N ILE A 111 -9.86 2.87 8.30
CA ILE A 111 -11.29 2.73 7.99
C ILE A 111 -11.50 2.29 6.55
N ASP A 112 -10.77 2.91 5.63
CA ASP A 112 -10.74 2.58 4.21
C ASP A 112 -9.44 3.05 3.56
N SER A 113 -9.20 2.56 2.35
CA SER A 113 -8.14 3.05 1.49
C SER A 113 -8.48 2.95 0.01
N HIS A 114 -7.84 3.81 -0.78
CA HIS A 114 -8.00 3.92 -2.22
C HIS A 114 -6.64 4.15 -2.89
N VAL A 115 -6.54 3.76 -4.16
CA VAL A 115 -5.38 3.95 -5.04
C VAL A 115 -5.72 4.98 -6.11
#